data_AF-A0A2T2RLM8-F1
#
_entry.id   AF-A0A2T2RLM8-F1
#
_cell.length_a   1.000
_cell.length_b   1.000
_cell.length_c   1.000
_cell.angle_alpha   90.00
_cell.angle_beta   90.00
_cell.angle_gamma   90.00
#
_symmetry.space_group_name_H-M   'P 1'
#
loop_
_entity.id
_entity.type
_entity.pdbx_description
1 polymer ?
#
loop_
_entity_poly.entity_id
_entity_poly.type
_entity_poly.pdbx_seq_one_letter_code
_entity_poly.pdbx_strand_id
1 'polypeptide(L)'
;MVNLELVHSINWTEEIGQRIRDIRVARGWSRTELCHQLEEVGFNMSTSTLHKLERYHPSGSYVSISVKTLKALSQALEVCPLDFIEGD
;
A
#
# COMPACT_ATOMS: atom_id res chain seq x y z
N MET A 1 -22.75 20.14 -1.04
CA MET A 1 -22.89 18.68 -0.80
C MET A 1 -21.72 17.99 -1.47
N VAL A 2 -20.69 17.65 -0.70
CA VAL A 2 -19.60 16.80 -1.20
C VAL A 2 -20.17 15.39 -1.29
N ASN A 3 -20.04 14.76 -2.45
CA ASN A 3 -20.55 13.44 -2.70
C ASN A 3 -19.76 12.44 -1.84
N LEU A 4 -20.35 12.00 -0.71
CA LEU A 4 -19.68 11.19 0.32
C LEU A 4 -19.26 9.79 -0.16
N GLU A 5 -19.73 9.36 -1.34
CA GLU A 5 -19.30 8.12 -1.98
C GLU A 5 -17.88 8.17 -2.57
N LEU A 6 -17.28 9.37 -2.69
CA LEU A 6 -15.91 9.57 -3.21
C LEU A 6 -14.82 9.63 -2.11
N VAL A 7 -15.16 9.45 -0.83
CA VAL A 7 -14.28 9.77 0.30
C VAL A 7 -13.43 8.58 0.81
N HIS A 8 -13.59 7.36 0.26
CA HIS A 8 -12.88 6.18 0.78
C HIS A 8 -11.70 5.69 -0.07
N SER A 9 -11.32 6.44 -1.10
CA SER A 9 -10.13 6.15 -1.90
C SER A 9 -9.06 7.20 -1.67
N ILE A 10 -7.86 6.74 -1.32
CA ILE A 10 -6.67 7.58 -1.30
C ILE A 10 -6.06 7.49 -2.69
N ASN A 11 -5.74 8.65 -3.29
CA ASN A 11 -4.98 8.68 -4.53
C ASN A 11 -3.59 8.10 -4.24
N TRP A 12 -3.37 6.85 -4.65
CA TRP A 12 -2.08 6.20 -4.49
C TRP A 12 -1.11 6.83 -5.48
N THR A 13 -0.20 7.62 -4.94
CA THR A 13 0.93 8.13 -5.71
C THR A 13 1.97 7.02 -5.85
N GLU A 14 2.80 7.19 -6.87
CA GLU A 14 3.96 6.34 -7.09
C GLU A 14 4.89 6.28 -5.86
N GLU A 15 5.00 7.39 -5.13
CA GLU A 15 5.79 7.51 -3.90
C GLU A 15 5.30 6.57 -2.79
N ILE A 16 3.98 6.42 -2.63
CA ILE A 16 3.41 5.52 -1.63
C ILE A 16 3.81 4.06 -1.94
N GLY A 17 3.69 3.67 -3.21
CA GLY A 17 4.09 2.34 -3.68
C GLY A 17 5.58 2.05 -3.44
N GLN A 18 6.43 3.04 -3.69
CA GLN A 18 7.88 2.94 -3.44
C GLN A 18 8.19 2.81 -1.94
N ARG A 19 7.57 3.61 -1.08
CA ARG A 19 7.80 3.51 0.37
C ARG A 19 7.41 2.16 0.95
N ILE A 20 6.29 1.60 0.51
CA ILE A 20 5.88 0.25 0.92
C ILE A 20 6.94 -0.77 0.53
N ARG A 21 7.46 -0.66 -0.70
CA ARG A 21 8.57 -1.49 -1.15
C ARG A 21 9.80 -1.29 -0.29
N ASP A 22 10.17 -0.05 0.02
CA ASP A 22 11.38 0.28 0.76
C ASP A 22 11.31 -0.20 2.20
N ILE A 23 10.18 0.01 2.89
CA ILE A 23 9.93 -0.51 4.23
C ILE A 23 10.00 -2.05 4.22
N ARG A 24 9.36 -2.70 3.25
CA ARG A 24 9.41 -4.16 3.12
C ARG A 24 10.84 -4.66 2.90
N VAL A 25 11.60 -4.02 2.01
CA VAL A 25 12.98 -4.39 1.71
C VAL A 25 13.92 -4.11 2.90
N ALA A 26 13.71 -3.02 3.63
CA ALA A 26 14.45 -2.69 4.84
C ALA A 26 14.25 -3.73 5.96
N ARG A 27 13.06 -4.35 6.01
CA ARG A 27 12.76 -5.51 6.88
C ARG A 27 13.35 -6.83 6.37
N GLY A 28 13.96 -6.86 5.19
CA GLY A 28 14.48 -8.07 4.55
C GLY A 28 13.40 -8.99 3.97
N TRP A 29 12.16 -8.51 3.84
CA TRP A 29 11.03 -9.32 3.40
C TRP A 29 10.92 -9.35 1.87
N SER A 30 10.64 -10.52 1.33
CA SER A 30 10.09 -10.74 0.00
C SER A 30 8.63 -10.30 -0.09
N ARG A 31 8.12 -10.14 -1.31
CA ARG A 31 6.68 -9.87 -1.53
C ARG A 31 5.78 -10.96 -0.98
N THR A 32 6.22 -12.22 -1.07
CA THR A 32 5.48 -13.36 -0.55
C THR A 32 5.33 -13.26 0.96
N GLU A 33 6.39 -12.87 1.67
CA GLU A 33 6.33 -12.66 3.12
C GLU A 33 5.37 -11.52 3.49
N LEU A 34 5.39 -10.40 2.76
CA LEU A 34 4.39 -9.34 3.00
C LEU A 34 2.96 -9.82 2.70
N CYS A 35 2.74 -10.60 1.64
CA CYS A 35 1.44 -11.22 1.38
C CYS A 35 0.99 -12.15 2.53
N HIS A 36 1.92 -12.91 3.11
CA HIS A 36 1.64 -13.74 4.29
C HIS A 36 1.28 -12.88 5.51
N GLN A 37 2.02 -11.80 5.78
CA GLN A 37 1.69 -10.89 6.88
C GLN A 37 0.33 -10.20 6.67
N LEU A 38 -0.01 -9.86 5.42
CA LEU A 38 -1.33 -9.36 5.08
C LEU A 38 -2.42 -10.41 5.37
N GLU A 39 -2.16 -11.68 5.09
CA GLU A 39 -3.08 -12.78 5.39
C GLU A 39 -3.32 -12.95 6.89
N GLU A 40 -2.26 -12.87 7.71
CA GLU A 40 -2.34 -12.93 9.19
C GLU A 40 -3.24 -11.82 9.78
N VAL A 41 -3.30 -10.64 9.14
CA VAL A 41 -4.20 -9.54 9.53
C VAL A 41 -5.58 -9.61 8.84
N GLY A 42 -5.89 -10.74 8.19
CA GLY A 42 -7.18 -10.99 7.54
C GLY A 42 -7.36 -10.27 6.21
N PHE A 43 -6.26 -9.92 5.53
CA PHE A 43 -6.27 -9.25 4.24
C PHE A 43 -5.56 -10.08 3.17
N ASN A 44 -6.33 -10.73 2.29
CA ASN A 44 -5.73 -11.48 1.19
C ASN A 44 -5.34 -10.56 0.03
N MET A 45 -4.05 -10.54 -0.32
CA MET A 45 -3.52 -9.83 -1.48
C MET A 45 -2.58 -10.74 -2.28
N SER A 46 -2.79 -10.83 -3.59
CA SER A 46 -1.87 -11.56 -4.46
C SER A 46 -0.52 -10.85 -4.59
N THR A 47 0.56 -11.61 -4.73
CA THR A 47 1.90 -11.09 -5.00
C THR A 47 1.97 -10.24 -6.27
N SER A 48 1.16 -10.58 -7.29
CA SER A 48 1.01 -9.80 -8.53
C SER A 48 0.35 -8.44 -8.29
N THR A 49 -0.67 -8.38 -7.42
CA THR A 49 -1.30 -7.12 -7.02
C THR A 49 -0.31 -6.25 -6.25
N LEU A 50 0.39 -6.84 -5.28
CA LEU A 50 1.42 -6.15 -4.52
C LEU A 50 2.56 -5.64 -5.43
N HIS A 51 2.99 -6.45 -6.41
CA HIS A 51 3.99 -6.03 -7.39
C HIS A 51 3.52 -4.81 -8.20
N LYS A 52 2.25 -4.77 -8.62
CA LYS A 52 1.68 -3.61 -9.33
C LYS A 52 1.59 -2.37 -8.44
N LEU A 53 1.34 -2.54 -7.15
CA LEU A 53 1.30 -1.45 -6.17
C LEU A 53 2.68 -0.87 -5.89
N GLU A 54 3.71 -1.71 -5.82
CA GLU A 54 5.10 -1.31 -5.54
C GLU A 54 5.88 -0.81 -6.76
N ARG A 55 5.34 -1.04 -7.96
CA ARG A 55 6.04 -0.70 -9.20
C ARG A 55 5.84 0.77 -9.54
N TYR A 56 6.91 1.39 -10.01
CA TYR A 56 6.92 2.69 -10.68
C TYR A 56 5.96 2.67 -11.89
N HIS A 57 4.98 3.58 -11.91
CA HIS A 57 4.08 3.76 -13.06
C HIS A 57 4.54 4.98 -13.87
N PRO A 58 5.21 4.80 -15.02
CA PRO A 58 5.86 5.87 -15.80
C PRO A 58 4.93 6.94 -16.39
N SER A 59 3.62 6.90 -16.11
CA SER A 59 2.63 7.72 -16.80
C SER A 59 1.56 8.27 -15.85
N GLY A 60 1.94 8.96 -14.77
CA GLY A 60 1.01 9.73 -13.92
C GLY A 60 -0.26 8.98 -13.50
N SER A 61 -0.18 7.65 -13.46
CA SER A 61 -1.34 6.77 -13.36
C SER A 61 -1.53 6.48 -11.89
N TYR A 62 -2.49 7.19 -11.30
CA TYR A 62 -2.90 6.97 -9.93
C TYR A 62 -3.63 5.63 -9.85
N VAL A 63 -3.17 4.74 -8.98
CA VAL A 63 -3.96 3.58 -8.61
C VAL A 63 -4.89 4.05 -7.50
N SER A 64 -6.20 3.93 -7.68
CA SER A 64 -7.10 4.15 -6.55
C SER A 64 -7.05 2.92 -5.66
N ILE A 65 -6.70 3.10 -4.38
CA ILE A 65 -6.78 2.03 -3.40
C ILE A 65 -7.71 2.43 -2.26
N SER A 66 -8.32 1.42 -1.64
CA SER A 66 -9.23 1.64 -0.53
C SER A 66 -8.46 1.96 0.76
N VAL A 67 -9.06 2.77 1.64
CA VAL A 67 -8.53 2.99 3.01
C VAL A 67 -8.31 1.66 3.76
N LYS A 68 -9.13 0.63 3.48
CA LYS A 68 -8.95 -0.72 4.03
C LYS A 68 -7.62 -1.34 3.63
N THR A 69 -7.21 -1.18 2.37
CA THR A 69 -5.93 -1.68 1.86
C THR A 69 -4.76 -0.98 2.57
N LEU A 70 -4.84 0.35 2.71
CA LEU A 70 -3.83 1.12 3.44
C LEU A 70 -3.70 0.66 4.90
N LYS A 71 -4.83 0.48 5.58
CA LYS A 71 -4.85 0.00 6.97
C LYS A 71 -4.24 -1.40 7.10
N ALA A 72 -4.59 -2.31 6.19
CA ALA A 72 -4.02 -3.66 6.20
C ALA A 72 -2.50 -3.64 5.98
N LEU A 73 -2.01 -2.82 5.06
CA LEU A 73 -0.57 -2.65 4.81
C LEU A 73 0.16 -2.06 6.02
N SER A 74 -0.43 -1.04 6.67
CA SER A 74 0.10 -0.46 7.91
C SER A 74 0.19 -1.49 9.04
N GLN A 75 -0.84 -2.33 9.21
CA GLN A 75 -0.84 -3.39 10.21
C GLN A 75 0.18 -4.48 9.90
N ALA A 76 0.23 -4.97 8.66
CA ALA A 76 1.16 -6.02 8.24
C ALA A 76 2.63 -5.57 8.27
N LEU A 77 2.89 -4.29 7.99
CA LEU A 77 4.22 -3.70 8.07
C LEU A 77 4.52 -3.07 9.43
N GLU A 78 3.58 -3.10 10.38
CA GLU A 78 3.68 -2.49 11.71
C GLU A 78 4.22 -1.05 11.69
N VAL A 79 3.70 -0.23 10.78
CA VAL A 79 4.05 1.19 10.60
C VAL A 79 2.82 2.07 10.67
N CYS A 80 3.00 3.37 10.94
CA CYS A 80 1.90 4.32 10.89
C CYS A 80 1.42 4.48 9.43
N PRO A 81 0.11 4.53 9.15
CA PRO A 81 -0.38 4.80 7.79
C PRO A 81 0.16 6.10 7.18
N LEU A 82 0.54 7.07 8.03
CA LEU A 82 1.13 8.34 7.61
C LEU A 82 2.57 8.18 7.09
N ASP A 83 3.31 7.15 7.52
CA ASP A 83 4.68 6.89 7.05
C ASP A 83 4.73 6.59 5.55
N PHE A 84 3.59 6.15 5.00
CA PHE A 84 3.42 5.96 3.57
C PHE A 84 3.18 7.26 2.80
N ILE A 85 2.63 8.29 3.46
CA ILE A 85 2.12 9.52 2.84
C ILE A 85 3.10 10.69 3.04
N GLU A 86 3.62 10.86 4.25
CA GLU A 86 4.49 11.97 4.61
C GLU A 86 5.95 11.63 4.31
N GLY A 87 6.52 12.25 3.28
CA GLY A 87 7.96 12.22 3.03
C GLY A 87 8.58 13.43 3.67
N ASP A 88 9.71 13.21 4.33
CA ASP A 88 10.65 14.30 4.59
C ASP A 88 11.05 15.01 3.28
#